data_AF-A0AAW9BE31-F1
#
_entry.id   AF-A0AAW9BE31-F1
#
_cell.length_a   1.000
_cell.length_b   1.000
_cell.length_c   1.000
_cell.angle_alpha   90.00
_cell.angle_beta   90.00
_cell.angle_gamma   90.00
#
_symmetry.space_group_name_H-M   'P 1'
#
loop_
_entity.id
_entity.type
_entity.pdbx_description
1 polymer ?
#
loop_
_entity_poly.entity_id
_entity_poly.type
_entity_poly.pdbx_seq_one_letter_code
_entity_poly.pdbx_strand_id
1 'polypeptide(L)' 'MVDQILTLKEVAAYLKLAEKTAYRLASEGKLPGFKVGGSWRFKREDLDAWINTQIQQTDR' A
#
# COMPACT_ATOMS: atom_id res chain seq x y z
N MET A 1 -15.53 6.68 11.10
CA MET A 1 -15.04 6.23 9.78
C MET A 1 -14.29 4.93 10.01
N VAL A 2 -14.47 3.91 9.17
CA VAL A 2 -13.98 2.56 9.45
C VAL A 2 -12.50 2.49 9.07
N ASP A 3 -11.62 2.34 10.07
CA ASP A 3 -10.20 2.06 9.89
C ASP A 3 -10.04 0.71 9.16
N GLN A 4 -10.00 0.75 7.82
CA GLN A 4 -9.95 -0.46 7.03
C GLN A 4 -8.50 -0.91 6.84
N ILE A 5 -8.16 -2.02 7.49
CA ILE A 5 -6.90 -2.72 7.28
C ILE A 5 -7.03 -3.63 6.06
N LEU A 6 -6.17 -3.41 5.06
CA LEU A 6 -6.07 -4.18 3.84
C LEU A 6 -4.93 -5.21 3.94
N THR A 7 -5.13 -6.35 3.30
CA THR A 7 -4.10 -7.35 3.00
C THR A 7 -3.31 -6.96 1.76
N LEU A 8 -2.18 -7.62 1.53
CA LEU A 8 -1.38 -7.43 0.32
C LEU A 8 -2.20 -7.61 -0.97
N LYS A 9 -3.05 -8.65 -1.02
CA LYS A 9 -3.89 -8.95 -2.18
C LYS A 9 -4.89 -7.83 -2.44
N GLU A 10 -5.50 -7.29 -1.39
CA GLU A 10 -6.42 -6.16 -1.52
C GLU A 10 -5.70 -4.89 -1.96
N VAL A 11 -4.49 -4.63 -1.47
CA VAL A 11 -3.68 -3.50 -1.93
C VAL A 11 -3.27 -3.64 -3.39
N ALA A 12 -2.89 -4.85 -3.81
CA ALA A 12 -2.59 -5.14 -5.21
C ALA A 12 -3.81 -4.86 -6.10
N ALA A 13 -4.99 -5.33 -5.69
CA ALA A 13 -6.23 -5.03 -6.40
C ALA A 13 -6.56 -3.53 -6.39
N TYR A 14 -6.38 -2.86 -5.25
CA TYR A 14 -6.67 -1.44 -5.07
C TYR A 14 -5.81 -0.56 -5.98
N LEU A 15 -4.51 -0.82 -6.02
CA LEU A 15 -3.54 -0.08 -6.83
C LEU A 15 -3.47 -0.58 -8.28
N LYS A 16 -4.27 -1.60 -8.64
CA LYS A 16 -4.22 -2.29 -9.94
C LYS A 16 -2.81 -2.80 -10.32
N LEU A 17 -2.13 -3.41 -9.35
CA LEU A 17 -0.81 -4.01 -9.49
C LEU A 17 -0.88 -5.53 -9.40
N ALA A 18 0.11 -6.21 -9.98
CA ALA A 18 0.34 -7.62 -9.68
C ALA A 18 0.74 -7.79 -8.19
N GLU A 19 0.25 -8.84 -7.53
CA GLU A 19 0.57 -9.12 -6.11
C GLU A 19 2.07 -9.18 -5.84
N LYS A 20 2.86 -9.74 -6.78
CA LYS A 20 4.33 -9.79 -6.70
C LYS A 20 4.96 -8.40 -6.67
N THR A 21 4.41 -7.45 -7.44
CA THR A 21 4.89 -6.06 -7.46
C THR A 21 4.52 -5.35 -6.15
N ALA A 22 3.28 -5.51 -5.68
CA ALA A 22 2.87 -4.97 -4.39
C ALA A 22 3.72 -5.53 -3.24
N TYR A 23 4.02 -6.83 -3.24
CA TYR A 23 4.92 -7.46 -2.28
C TYR A 23 6.30 -6.81 -2.30
N ARG A 24 6.90 -6.69 -3.48
CA ARG A 24 8.22 -6.10 -3.66
C ARG A 24 8.26 -4.66 -3.12
N LEU A 25 7.28 -3.83 -3.50
CA LEU A 25 7.21 -2.45 -3.04
C LEU A 25 7.04 -2.35 -1.52
N ALA A 26 6.20 -3.20 -0.92
CA ALA A 26 6.06 -3.26 0.53
C ALA A 26 7.38 -3.68 1.20
N SER A 27 8.06 -4.71 0.67
CA SER A 27 9.35 -5.17 1.19
C SER A 27 10.49 -4.16 1.04
N GLU A 28 10.43 -3.30 0.01
CA GLU A 28 11.37 -2.20 -0.21
C GLU A 28 11.01 -0.95 0.62
N GLY A 29 9.93 -0.99 1.41
CA GLY A 29 9.46 0.18 2.17
C GLY A 29 8.84 1.29 1.32
N LYS A 30 8.51 1.00 0.05
CA LYS A 30 7.91 1.95 -0.90
C LYS A 30 6.39 2.04 -0.80
N LEU A 31 5.74 1.06 -0.16
CA LEU A 31 4.33 1.12 0.21
C LEU A 31 4.18 1.24 1.72
N PRO A 32 3.31 2.14 2.23
CA PRO A 32 3.10 2.31 3.66
C PRO A 32 2.32 1.11 4.22
N GLY A 33 3.03 0.23 4.92
CA GLY A 33 2.44 -0.95 5.54
C GLY A 33 3.36 -1.57 6.57
N PHE A 34 2.83 -2.53 7.33
CA PHE A 34 3.58 -3.25 8.35
C PHE A 34 3.32 -4.75 8.27
N LYS A 35 4.25 -5.53 8.82
CA LYS A 35 4.17 -6.98 8.86
C LYS A 35 3.75 -7.44 10.25
N VAL A 36 2.73 -8.29 10.33
CA VAL A 36 2.24 -8.91 11.57
C VAL A 36 1.97 -10.39 11.32
N GLY A 37 2.53 -11.27 12.16
CA GLY A 37 2.39 -12.72 12.00
C GLY A 37 2.82 -13.24 10.62
N GLY A 38 3.87 -12.65 10.04
CA GLY A 38 4.36 -13.02 8.70
C GLY A 38 3.54 -12.45 7.52
N SER A 39 2.40 -11.80 7.78
CA SER A 39 1.52 -11.22 6.76
C SER A 39 1.61 -9.71 6.70
N TRP A 40 1.45 -9.12 5.51
CA TRP A 40 1.40 -7.68 5.34
C TRP A 40 0.01 -7.11 5.64
N ARG A 41 0.00 -5.95 6.28
CA ARG A 41 -1.18 -5.15 6.59
C ARG A 41 -0.94 -3.69 6.22
N PHE A 42 -1.97 -3.06 5.69
CA PHE A 42 -1.92 -1.69 5.20
C PHE A 42 -3.17 -0.96 5.67
N LYS A 43 -3.01 0.22 6.25
CA LYS A 43 -4.15 1.09 6.50
C LYS A 43 -4.55 1.74 5.20
N ARG A 44 -5.85 1.75 4.89
CA ARG A 44 -6.34 2.44 3.68
C ARG A 44 -6.00 3.93 3.69
N GLU A 45 -6.16 4.60 4.83
CA GLU A 45 -5.84 6.03 4.98
C GLU A 45 -4.38 6.35 4.63
N ASP A 46 -3.43 5.51 5.06
CA ASP A 46 -2.01 5.70 4.77
C ASP A 46 -1.71 5.50 3.28
N LEU A 47 -2.37 4.52 2.64
CA LEU A 47 -2.26 4.31 1.20
C LEU A 47 -2.80 5.50 0.41
N ASP A 48 -3.95 6.05 0.81
CA ASP A 48 -4.55 7.21 0.14
C ASP A 48 -3.65 8.45 0.29
N ALA A 49 -3.10 8.69 1.48
CA ALA A 49 -2.13 9.77 1.71
C ALA A 49 -0.84 9.58 0.88
N TRP A 50 -0.37 8.35 0.77
CA TRP A 50 0.79 8.01 -0.06
C TRP A 50 0.53 8.22 -1.54
N ILE A 51 -0.64 7.82 -2.07
CA ILE A 51 -1.04 8.07 -3.47
C ILE A 51 -1.00 9.57 -3.76
N ASN A 52 -1.60 10.39 -2.90
CA ASN A 52 -1.60 11.84 -3.05
C ASN A 52 -0.17 12.41 -3.08
N THR A 53 0.73 11.87 -2.25
CA THR A 53 2.14 12.26 -2.23
C THR A 53 2.86 11.88 -3.54
N GLN A 54 2.59 10.71 -4.11
CA GLN A 54 3.18 10.27 -5.38
C GLN A 54 2.71 11.12 -6.58
N ILE A 55 1.44 11.52 -6.60
CA ILE A 55 0.90 12.42 -7.64
C ILE A 55 1.64 13.77 -7.61
N GLN A 56 1.78 14.38 -6.42
CA GLN A 56 2.47 15.66 -6.24
C GLN A 56 3.97 15.61 -6.59
N GLN A 57 4.62 14.45 -6.45
CA GLN A 57 6.00 14.25 -6.88
C GLN A 57 6.13 14.11 -8.40
N THR A 58 5.10 13.61 -9.08
CA THR A 58 5.12 13.38 -10.54
C THR A 58 4.84 14.67 -11.32
N ASP A 59 4.11 15.62 -10.72
CA ASP A 59 3.80 16.93 -11.31
C ASP A 59 4.92 17.99 -11.15
N ARG A 60 6.08 17.61 -10.58
CA ARG A 60 7.27 18.47 -10.46
C ARG A 60 8.35 18.07 -11.46
#